data_AF-A0A0S3U6E2-F1
#
_entry.id   AF-A0A0S3U6E2-F1
#
_cell.length_a   1.000
_cell.length_b   1.000
_cell.length_c   1.000
_cell.angle_alpha   90.00
_cell.angle_beta   90.00
_cell.angle_gamma   90.00
#
_symmetry.space_group_name_H-M   'P 1'
#
loop_
_entity.id
_entity.type
_entity.pdbx_description
1 polymer ?
#
loop_
_entity_poly.entity_id
_entity_poly.type
_entity_poly.pdbx_seq_one_letter_code
_entity_poly.pdbx_strand_id
1 'polypeptide(L)'
;MSEFTNPGFEARFTLAQAETTPPEVLAKLAIDTHAKIRRAVALNPSTPIKSLLRLGKEFPNEIIENPIFFLLLLEDPESQFVRLSLARSTTTDEAKLIQLFEENDPDIRCAIAQNPNAPLSLLVRFVQESYQRYDDGSGTTEKVNRILRGFVQNPDTVASILEELAYLSDPELTQAVLQHPNVSETAIAIIQAMRGQRGIPSAILDQLVNHQHHYVRYVILAHPDLAPEHLLKLAEDTELYWDLLDRRETLPTLVIDRIAEKTFQILMSPAPALHAAEMIVLWIARHRNTSIALLQAFASNQPDYLYQHWGEQQFQNFRAAVARNSSTPTFVLRKLSRDLKAEVRDTAKTALRSRKLSES
;
A
#
# COMPACT_ATOMS: atom_id res chain seq x y z
N MET A 1 -12.04 64.29 8.64
CA MET A 1 -10.66 64.09 9.08
C MET A 1 -10.64 63.14 10.28
N SER A 2 -10.23 61.89 10.07
CA SER A 2 -9.27 61.20 10.94
C SER A 2 -8.82 59.95 10.19
N GLU A 3 -7.64 60.04 9.58
CA GLU A 3 -6.87 58.87 9.18
C GLU A 3 -6.83 57.93 10.39
N PHE A 4 -7.44 56.75 10.26
CA PHE A 4 -7.17 55.64 11.16
C PHE A 4 -5.72 55.23 10.91
N THR A 5 -4.81 55.94 11.56
CA THR A 5 -3.44 55.50 11.81
C THR A 5 -3.55 54.10 12.37
N ASN A 6 -2.93 53.13 11.69
CA ASN A 6 -2.86 51.75 12.15
C ASN A 6 -2.39 51.77 13.62
N PRO A 7 -3.26 51.47 14.61
CA PRO A 7 -2.91 51.66 16.01
C PRO A 7 -1.67 50.82 16.32
N GLY A 8 -0.77 51.29 17.18
CA GLY A 8 0.38 50.49 17.60
C GLY A 8 -0.04 49.12 18.16
N PHE A 9 0.89 48.17 18.19
CA PHE A 9 0.64 46.80 18.68
C PHE A 9 -0.16 46.78 19.99
N GLU A 10 0.24 47.59 20.97
CA GLU A 10 -0.43 47.70 22.28
C GLU A 10 -1.90 48.10 22.18
N ALA A 11 -2.22 49.10 21.36
CA ALA A 11 -3.61 49.56 21.21
C ALA A 11 -4.50 48.48 20.56
N ARG A 12 -3.98 47.76 19.56
CA ARG A 12 -4.71 46.66 18.92
C ARG A 12 -4.86 45.46 19.85
N PHE A 13 -3.85 45.17 20.66
CA PHE A 13 -3.89 44.12 21.67
C PHE A 13 -4.92 44.42 22.76
N THR A 14 -4.95 45.64 23.29
CA THR A 14 -5.97 46.08 24.26
C THR A 14 -7.38 45.97 23.69
N LEU A 15 -7.59 46.39 22.44
CA LEU A 15 -8.87 46.22 21.75
C LEU A 15 -9.24 44.73 21.59
N ALA A 16 -8.28 43.86 21.26
CA ALA A 16 -8.56 42.43 21.15
C ALA A 16 -8.99 41.80 22.49
N GLN A 17 -8.50 42.29 23.63
CA GLN A 17 -8.85 41.76 24.96
C GLN A 17 -10.15 42.33 25.54
N ALA A 18 -10.54 43.55 25.16
CA ALA A 18 -11.72 44.18 25.73
C ALA A 18 -13.01 43.48 25.27
N GLU A 19 -13.79 42.96 26.21
CA GLU A 19 -15.07 42.28 25.94
C GLU A 19 -16.10 43.22 25.27
N THR A 20 -15.97 44.53 25.46
CA THR A 20 -16.84 45.55 24.87
C THR A 20 -16.47 45.89 23.42
N THR A 21 -15.39 45.31 22.88
CA THR A 21 -14.94 45.62 21.52
C THR A 21 -15.99 45.18 20.50
N PRO A 22 -16.42 46.06 19.58
CA PRO A 22 -17.42 45.72 18.59
C PRO A 22 -16.99 44.53 17.70
N PRO A 23 -17.92 43.64 17.33
CA PRO A 23 -17.60 42.46 16.52
C PRO A 23 -16.92 42.78 15.19
N GLU A 24 -17.20 43.93 14.58
CA GLU A 24 -16.58 44.38 13.33
C GLU A 24 -15.10 44.74 13.51
N VAL A 25 -14.73 45.26 14.68
CA VAL A 25 -13.33 45.54 15.04
C VAL A 25 -12.59 44.23 15.29
N LEU A 26 -13.19 43.30 16.03
CA LEU A 26 -12.63 41.96 16.26
C LEU A 26 -12.45 41.19 14.95
N ALA A 27 -13.37 41.32 14.00
CA ALA A 27 -13.23 40.71 12.67
C ALA A 27 -12.02 41.25 11.89
N LYS A 28 -11.67 42.54 12.05
CA LYS A 28 -10.45 43.12 11.47
C LYS A 28 -9.20 42.64 12.19
N LEU A 29 -9.25 42.53 13.52
CA LEU A 29 -8.12 42.05 14.34
C LEU A 29 -7.88 40.53 14.19
N ALA A 30 -8.88 39.75 13.78
CA ALA A 30 -8.74 38.31 13.52
C ALA A 30 -7.76 37.98 12.38
N ILE A 31 -7.43 38.95 11.52
CA ILE A 31 -6.42 38.84 10.46
C ILE A 31 -5.19 39.72 10.73
N ASP A 32 -4.98 40.16 11.97
CA ASP A 32 -3.80 40.93 12.35
C ASP A 32 -2.52 40.14 12.04
N THR A 33 -1.42 40.83 11.72
CA THR A 33 -0.14 40.19 11.44
C THR A 33 0.46 39.50 12.67
N HIS A 34 0.13 39.97 13.89
CA HIS A 34 0.68 39.43 15.13
C HIS A 34 -0.19 38.31 15.69
N ALA A 35 0.39 37.11 15.82
CA ALA A 35 -0.29 35.94 16.40
C ALA A 35 -0.86 36.20 17.81
N LYS A 36 -0.18 37.00 18.63
CA LYS A 36 -0.67 37.39 19.98
C LYS A 36 -2.01 38.13 19.94
N ILE A 37 -2.21 39.01 18.96
CA ILE A 37 -3.47 39.74 18.78
C ILE A 37 -4.55 38.76 18.31
N ARG A 38 -4.25 37.93 17.30
CA ARG A 38 -5.20 36.92 16.80
C ARG A 38 -5.63 35.94 17.90
N ARG A 39 -4.71 35.52 18.77
CA ARG A 39 -4.98 34.69 19.94
C ARG A 39 -5.90 35.39 20.95
N ALA A 40 -5.65 36.67 21.25
CA ALA A 40 -6.53 37.45 22.12
C ALA A 40 -7.96 37.58 21.54
N VAL A 41 -8.08 37.78 20.22
CA VAL A 41 -9.38 37.76 19.53
C VAL A 41 -10.05 36.39 19.66
N ALA A 42 -9.32 35.28 19.55
CA ALA A 42 -9.87 33.93 19.69
C ALA A 42 -10.48 33.69 21.08
N LEU A 43 -9.94 34.30 22.14
CA LEU A 43 -10.43 34.21 23.51
C LEU A 43 -11.54 35.21 23.86
N ASN A 44 -11.74 36.25 23.03
CA ASN A 44 -12.72 37.30 23.32
C ASN A 44 -14.16 36.80 23.07
N PRO A 45 -15.06 36.88 24.07
CA PRO A 45 -16.43 36.38 23.95
C PRO A 45 -17.28 37.12 22.91
N SER A 46 -16.92 38.35 22.54
CA SER A 46 -17.62 39.16 21.53
C SER A 46 -17.16 38.86 20.10
N THR A 47 -16.24 37.91 19.90
CA THR A 47 -15.72 37.58 18.58
C THR A 47 -16.76 36.84 17.74
N PRO A 48 -17.06 37.31 16.51
CA PRO A 48 -18.02 36.63 15.63
C PRO A 48 -17.63 35.18 15.31
N ILE A 49 -18.62 34.29 15.19
CA ILE A 49 -18.43 32.87 14.83
C ILE A 49 -17.59 32.71 13.54
N LYS A 50 -17.79 33.55 12.52
CA LYS A 50 -17.00 33.51 11.29
C LYS A 50 -15.50 33.77 11.53
N SER A 51 -15.19 34.65 12.48
CA SER A 51 -13.81 34.92 12.89
C SER A 51 -13.25 33.77 13.71
N LEU A 52 -14.04 33.21 14.64
CA LEU A 52 -13.67 32.02 15.42
C LEU A 52 -13.39 30.81 14.52
N LEU A 53 -14.22 30.54 13.51
CA LEU A 53 -14.02 29.48 12.52
C LEU A 53 -12.66 29.57 11.82
N ARG A 54 -12.25 30.79 11.48
CA ARG A 54 -10.96 31.06 10.84
C ARG A 54 -9.81 30.84 11.82
N LEU A 55 -9.94 31.39 13.02
CA LEU A 55 -8.91 31.32 14.06
C LEU A 55 -8.74 29.91 14.61
N GLY A 56 -9.79 29.08 14.61
CA GLY A 56 -9.74 27.72 15.14
C GLY A 56 -8.82 26.74 14.39
N LYS A 57 -8.26 27.12 13.24
CA LYS A 57 -7.15 26.35 12.62
C LYS A 57 -5.80 26.63 13.28
N GLU A 58 -5.63 27.82 13.83
CA GLU A 58 -4.38 28.29 14.44
C GLU A 58 -4.41 28.17 15.98
N PHE A 59 -5.58 28.43 16.58
CA PHE A 59 -5.79 28.50 18.03
C PHE A 59 -6.95 27.59 18.46
N PRO A 60 -6.92 26.27 18.19
CA PRO A 60 -8.07 25.40 18.40
C PRO A 60 -8.48 25.29 19.88
N ASN A 61 -7.51 25.29 20.80
CA ASN A 61 -7.78 25.22 22.23
C ASN A 61 -8.45 26.51 22.73
N GLU A 62 -7.96 27.67 22.28
CA GLU A 62 -8.52 28.97 22.64
C GLU A 62 -9.97 29.14 22.18
N ILE A 63 -10.37 28.48 21.08
CA ILE A 63 -11.78 28.47 20.67
C ILE A 63 -12.64 27.74 21.71
N ILE A 64 -12.19 26.61 22.24
CA ILE A 64 -12.92 25.86 23.27
C ILE A 64 -12.92 26.61 24.61
N GLU A 65 -11.83 27.31 24.92
CA GLU A 65 -11.69 28.15 26.11
C GLU A 65 -12.45 29.48 26.00
N ASN A 66 -12.89 29.87 24.79
CA ASN A 66 -13.68 31.08 24.60
C ASN A 66 -15.01 30.95 25.37
N PRO A 67 -15.38 31.94 26.21
CA PRO A 67 -16.61 31.86 27.00
C PRO A 67 -17.89 31.66 26.16
N ILE A 68 -17.93 32.11 24.91
CA ILE A 68 -19.08 31.90 24.01
C ILE A 68 -19.25 30.43 23.61
N PHE A 69 -18.17 29.65 23.62
CA PHE A 69 -18.18 28.27 23.12
C PHE A 69 -19.15 27.39 23.91
N PHE A 70 -19.14 27.50 25.24
CA PHE A 70 -20.05 26.73 26.09
C PHE A 70 -21.52 27.06 25.83
N LEU A 71 -21.83 28.34 25.56
CA LEU A 71 -23.19 28.76 25.19
C LEU A 71 -23.61 28.16 23.84
N LEU A 72 -22.72 28.19 22.84
CA LEU A 72 -22.97 27.59 21.52
C LEU A 72 -23.13 26.07 21.60
N LEU A 73 -22.33 25.40 22.44
CA LEU A 73 -22.44 23.97 22.72
C LEU A 73 -23.79 23.61 23.36
N LEU A 74 -24.32 24.46 24.25
CA LEU A 74 -25.64 24.25 24.87
C LEU A 74 -26.79 24.57 23.91
N GLU A 75 -26.63 25.57 23.04
CA GLU A 75 -27.64 25.97 22.06
C GLU A 75 -27.83 24.93 20.97
N ASP A 76 -26.73 24.50 20.33
CA ASP A 76 -26.73 23.51 19.27
C ASP A 76 -25.42 22.68 19.29
N PRO A 77 -25.38 21.56 20.03
CA PRO A 77 -24.20 20.71 20.10
C PRO A 77 -23.84 20.05 18.76
N GLU A 78 -24.81 19.92 17.84
CA GLU A 78 -24.64 19.30 16.53
C GLU A 78 -24.19 20.30 15.46
N SER A 79 -24.11 21.59 15.82
CA SER A 79 -23.61 22.64 14.94
C SER A 79 -22.23 22.27 14.40
N GLN A 80 -22.05 22.49 13.09
CA GLN A 80 -20.77 22.24 12.42
C GLN A 80 -19.62 22.99 13.09
N PHE A 81 -19.87 24.20 13.61
CA PHE A 81 -18.85 24.98 14.32
C PHE A 81 -18.37 24.27 15.60
N VAL A 82 -19.32 23.79 16.42
CA VAL A 82 -19.03 23.13 17.69
C VAL A 82 -18.25 21.84 17.44
N ARG A 83 -18.77 20.97 16.57
CA ARG A 83 -18.13 19.68 16.25
C ARG A 83 -16.74 19.86 15.64
N LEU A 84 -16.56 20.82 14.74
CA LEU A 84 -15.26 21.11 14.14
C LEU A 84 -14.26 21.69 15.15
N SER A 85 -14.72 22.51 16.10
CA SER A 85 -13.86 23.07 17.15
C SER A 85 -13.39 21.98 18.10
N LEU A 86 -14.29 21.09 18.54
CA LEU A 86 -13.94 19.92 19.35
C LEU A 86 -12.95 19.01 18.61
N ALA A 87 -13.21 18.72 17.34
CA ALA A 87 -12.34 17.89 16.51
C ALA A 87 -10.90 18.40 16.40
N ARG A 88 -10.69 19.72 16.39
CA ARG A 88 -9.35 20.34 16.29
C ARG A 88 -8.67 20.54 17.63
N SER A 89 -9.44 20.60 18.71
CA SER A 89 -8.89 20.90 20.03
C SER A 89 -8.05 19.73 20.53
N THR A 90 -6.83 20.03 20.93
CA THR A 90 -5.95 19.05 21.60
C THR A 90 -6.45 18.73 23.01
N THR A 91 -7.38 19.48 23.58
CA THR A 91 -7.92 19.18 24.91
C THR A 91 -9.18 18.31 24.86
N THR A 92 -9.65 17.92 23.67
CA THR A 92 -10.84 17.07 23.54
C THR A 92 -10.51 15.61 23.85
N ASP A 93 -11.34 14.99 24.69
CA ASP A 93 -11.20 13.60 25.10
C ASP A 93 -11.24 12.64 23.91
N GLU A 94 -10.40 11.61 23.95
CA GLU A 94 -10.31 10.58 22.90
C GLU A 94 -11.67 9.94 22.59
N ALA A 95 -12.48 9.63 23.60
CA ALA A 95 -13.80 9.04 23.42
C ALA A 95 -14.74 9.95 22.60
N LYS A 96 -14.64 11.27 22.78
CA LYS A 96 -15.42 12.23 22.00
C LYS A 96 -14.89 12.34 20.57
N LEU A 97 -13.58 12.29 20.37
CA LEU A 97 -12.99 12.24 19.02
C LEU A 97 -13.44 10.98 18.26
N ILE A 98 -13.45 9.82 18.91
CA ILE A 98 -13.97 8.58 18.30
C ILE A 98 -15.44 8.75 17.90
N GLN A 99 -16.28 9.26 18.82
CA GLN A 99 -17.70 9.50 18.53
C GLN A 99 -17.87 10.40 17.29
N LEU A 100 -17.19 11.56 17.26
CA LEU A 100 -17.26 12.51 16.15
C LEU A 100 -16.78 11.91 14.83
N PHE A 101 -15.80 11.01 14.88
CA PHE A 101 -15.28 10.33 13.70
C PHE A 101 -16.29 9.36 13.08
N GLU A 102 -17.12 8.69 13.90
CA GLU A 102 -18.14 7.74 13.42
C GLU A 102 -19.31 8.42 12.68
N GLU A 103 -19.49 9.73 12.86
CA GLU A 103 -20.55 10.51 12.21
C GLU A 103 -20.36 10.67 10.68
N ASN A 104 -19.25 10.19 10.12
CA ASN A 104 -18.95 10.18 8.67
C ASN A 104 -18.89 11.56 7.99
N ASP A 105 -18.75 12.65 8.73
CA ASP A 105 -18.51 13.98 8.16
C ASP A 105 -17.03 14.13 7.71
N PRO A 106 -16.75 14.37 6.41
CA PRO A 106 -15.38 14.43 5.91
C PRO A 106 -14.53 15.57 6.49
N ASP A 107 -15.13 16.73 6.79
CA ASP A 107 -14.40 17.88 7.32
C ASP A 107 -14.04 17.64 8.79
N ILE A 108 -14.94 17.03 9.56
CA ILE A 108 -14.68 16.63 10.95
C ILE A 108 -13.60 15.54 10.98
N ARG A 109 -13.73 14.48 10.16
CA ARG A 109 -12.71 13.42 10.08
C ARG A 109 -11.33 13.94 9.71
N CYS A 110 -11.25 14.89 8.78
CA CYS A 110 -9.99 15.54 8.40
C CYS A 110 -9.40 16.37 9.56
N ALA A 111 -10.24 17.08 10.31
CA ALA A 111 -9.80 17.82 11.50
C ALA A 111 -9.29 16.90 12.61
N ILE A 112 -9.99 15.80 12.88
CA ILE A 112 -9.55 14.77 13.83
C ILE A 112 -8.25 14.15 13.33
N ALA A 113 -8.13 13.85 12.03
CA ALA A 113 -6.95 13.24 11.47
C ALA A 113 -5.68 14.08 11.69
N GLN A 114 -5.80 15.41 11.67
CA GLN A 114 -4.72 16.37 11.94
C GLN A 114 -4.46 16.60 13.43
N ASN A 115 -5.34 16.14 14.32
CA ASN A 115 -5.28 16.43 15.74
C ASN A 115 -4.19 15.55 16.40
N PRO A 116 -3.18 16.13 17.08
CA PRO A 116 -2.16 15.39 17.85
C PRO A 116 -2.73 14.33 18.80
N ASN A 117 -3.90 14.58 19.39
CA ASN A 117 -4.56 13.66 20.32
C ASN A 117 -5.53 12.67 19.63
N ALA A 118 -5.49 12.55 18.30
CA ALA A 118 -6.26 11.55 17.59
C ALA A 118 -5.80 10.14 17.99
N PRO A 119 -6.73 9.25 18.42
CA PRO A 119 -6.35 7.90 18.82
C PRO A 119 -5.69 7.12 17.69
N LEU A 120 -4.52 6.54 17.94
CA LEU A 120 -3.79 5.71 16.96
C LEU A 120 -4.64 4.56 16.40
N SER A 121 -5.55 4.00 17.22
CA SER A 121 -6.47 2.93 16.80
C SER A 121 -7.40 3.36 15.67
N LEU A 122 -7.85 4.63 15.68
CA LEU A 122 -8.70 5.20 14.65
C LEU A 122 -7.92 5.37 13.34
N LEU A 123 -6.66 5.80 13.42
CA LEU A 123 -5.76 5.92 12.27
C LEU A 123 -5.58 4.56 11.60
N VAL A 124 -5.15 3.55 12.37
CA VAL A 124 -4.88 2.20 11.87
C VAL A 124 -6.13 1.61 11.22
N ARG A 125 -7.28 1.70 11.88
CA ARG A 125 -8.55 1.20 11.35
C ARG A 125 -8.94 1.90 10.05
N PHE A 126 -8.86 3.24 9.99
CA PHE A 126 -9.28 3.98 8.80
C PHE A 126 -8.38 3.71 7.59
N VAL A 127 -7.07 3.58 7.81
CA VAL A 127 -6.12 3.21 6.76
C VAL A 127 -6.45 1.81 6.22
N GLN A 128 -6.66 0.82 7.09
CA GLN A 128 -7.07 -0.54 6.68
C GLN A 128 -8.39 -0.57 5.91
N GLU A 129 -9.40 0.18 6.35
CA GLU A 129 -10.67 0.29 5.63
C GLU A 129 -10.54 1.00 4.28
N SER A 130 -9.61 1.94 4.15
CA SER A 130 -9.33 2.63 2.89
C SER A 130 -8.64 1.70 1.89
N TYR A 131 -7.81 0.77 2.37
CA TYR A 131 -7.16 -0.26 1.57
C TYR A 131 -8.14 -1.26 0.96
N GLN A 132 -9.08 -1.78 1.75
CA GLN A 132 -10.06 -2.74 1.24
C GLN A 132 -10.86 -2.17 0.05
N ARG A 133 -11.14 -0.86 0.08
CA ARG A 133 -11.80 -0.13 -1.00
C ARG A 133 -10.89 0.17 -2.20
N TYR A 134 -9.57 0.07 -2.02
CA TYR A 134 -8.63 0.18 -3.12
C TYR A 134 -8.53 -1.15 -3.88
N ASP A 135 -8.51 -2.27 -3.14
CA ASP A 135 -8.38 -3.62 -3.70
C ASP A 135 -9.64 -4.09 -4.45
N ASP A 136 -10.84 -3.67 -4.01
CA ASP A 136 -12.10 -3.97 -4.70
C ASP A 136 -12.33 -3.16 -6.01
N GLY A 137 -11.36 -2.30 -6.38
CA GLY A 137 -11.42 -1.47 -7.57
C GLY A 137 -12.42 -0.29 -7.49
N SER A 138 -13.03 -0.05 -6.33
CA SER A 138 -13.91 1.12 -6.11
C SER A 138 -13.12 2.43 -6.01
N GLY A 139 -11.83 2.34 -5.68
CA GLY A 139 -10.89 3.45 -5.61
C GLY A 139 -11.11 4.34 -4.39
N THR A 140 -10.07 5.01 -3.91
CA THR A 140 -10.22 6.00 -2.84
C THR A 140 -10.75 7.32 -3.40
N THR A 141 -11.86 7.81 -2.82
CA THR A 141 -12.39 9.13 -3.20
C THR A 141 -11.45 10.25 -2.73
N GLU A 142 -11.47 11.41 -3.40
CA GLU A 142 -10.69 12.59 -2.95
C GLU A 142 -10.97 12.97 -1.49
N LYS A 143 -12.20 12.71 -1.01
CA LYS A 143 -12.57 12.91 0.40
C LYS A 143 -11.76 11.99 1.33
N VAL A 144 -11.55 10.74 0.95
CA VAL A 144 -10.73 9.77 1.71
C VAL A 144 -9.26 10.20 1.67
N ASN A 145 -8.73 10.54 0.48
CA ASN A 145 -7.34 11.01 0.35
C ASN A 145 -7.08 12.26 1.20
N ARG A 146 -8.04 13.20 1.28
CA ARG A 146 -7.95 14.37 2.16
C ARG A 146 -7.84 14.00 3.65
N ILE A 147 -8.57 12.98 4.10
CA ILE A 147 -8.49 12.49 5.49
C ILE A 147 -7.12 11.82 5.72
N LEU A 148 -6.66 10.99 4.78
CA LEU A 148 -5.34 10.33 4.84
C LEU A 148 -4.20 11.35 4.91
N ARG A 149 -4.24 12.41 4.10
CA ARG A 149 -3.29 13.54 4.18
C ARG A 149 -3.38 14.25 5.53
N GLY A 150 -4.56 14.33 6.13
CA GLY A 150 -4.75 14.85 7.48
C GLY A 150 -3.94 14.06 8.52
N PHE A 151 -3.92 12.73 8.43
CA PHE A 151 -3.11 11.89 9.30
C PHE A 151 -1.61 12.11 9.08
N VAL A 152 -1.16 12.30 7.84
CA VAL A 152 0.25 12.67 7.60
C VAL A 152 0.59 14.06 8.15
N GLN A 153 -0.39 14.96 8.28
CA GLN A 153 -0.16 16.29 8.86
C GLN A 153 -0.18 16.28 10.40
N ASN A 154 -0.66 15.21 11.02
CA ASN A 154 -0.58 15.06 12.47
C ASN A 154 0.88 14.78 12.86
N PRO A 155 1.50 15.65 13.68
CA PRO A 155 2.92 15.54 14.05
C PRO A 155 3.26 14.27 14.84
N ASP A 156 2.28 13.68 15.51
CA ASP A 156 2.44 12.50 16.36
C ASP A 156 2.14 11.20 15.60
N THR A 157 1.89 11.28 14.29
CA THR A 157 1.74 10.09 13.45
C THR A 157 3.04 9.29 13.46
N VAL A 158 2.91 8.03 13.87
CA VAL A 158 4.04 7.11 14.06
C VAL A 158 4.51 6.51 12.73
N ALA A 159 5.79 6.12 12.70
CA ALA A 159 6.45 5.56 11.52
C ALA A 159 5.69 4.40 10.87
N SER A 160 5.14 3.46 11.66
CA SER A 160 4.40 2.32 11.13
C SER A 160 3.16 2.72 10.34
N ILE A 161 2.49 3.80 10.73
CA ILE A 161 1.33 4.33 10.00
C ILE A 161 1.79 5.04 8.72
N LEU A 162 2.92 5.75 8.76
CA LEU A 162 3.49 6.39 7.58
C LEU A 162 3.94 5.35 6.54
N GLU A 163 4.47 4.21 6.98
CA GLU A 163 4.73 3.04 6.12
C GLU A 163 3.43 2.55 5.48
N GLU A 164 2.37 2.36 6.28
CA GLU A 164 1.04 2.03 5.76
C GLU A 164 0.42 3.13 4.89
N LEU A 165 0.89 4.38 4.91
CA LEU A 165 0.40 5.42 3.99
C LEU A 165 1.28 5.51 2.74
N ALA A 166 2.52 5.03 2.81
CA ALA A 166 3.48 5.04 1.71
C ALA A 166 3.04 4.15 0.54
N TYR A 167 2.29 3.08 0.79
CA TYR A 167 1.81 2.18 -0.27
C TYR A 167 0.61 2.72 -1.05
N LEU A 168 -0.15 3.66 -0.47
CA LEU A 168 -1.30 4.23 -1.15
C LEU A 168 -0.80 5.09 -2.31
N SER A 169 -1.20 4.74 -3.53
CA SER A 169 -0.70 5.31 -4.80
C SER A 169 -1.19 6.74 -5.08
N ASP A 170 -1.25 7.60 -4.07
CA ASP A 170 -1.55 9.04 -4.21
C ASP A 170 -0.24 9.86 -4.19
N PRO A 171 0.10 10.57 -5.28
CA PRO A 171 1.34 11.34 -5.35
C PRO A 171 1.48 12.43 -4.27
N GLU A 172 0.38 13.09 -3.93
CA GLU A 172 0.36 14.16 -2.92
C GLU A 172 0.56 13.58 -1.52
N LEU A 173 -0.10 12.47 -1.20
CA LEU A 173 0.07 11.74 0.05
C LEU A 173 1.52 11.24 0.22
N THR A 174 2.07 10.54 -0.79
CA THR A 174 3.46 10.06 -0.71
C THR A 174 4.45 11.22 -0.55
N GLN A 175 4.20 12.37 -1.18
CA GLN A 175 5.02 13.55 -0.99
C GLN A 175 4.93 14.12 0.43
N ALA A 176 3.73 14.12 1.02
CA ALA A 176 3.55 14.53 2.41
C ALA A 176 4.26 13.57 3.38
N VAL A 177 4.21 12.25 3.13
CA VAL A 177 4.88 11.24 3.96
C VAL A 177 6.39 11.48 3.99
N LEU A 178 7.01 11.78 2.83
CA LEU A 178 8.44 12.09 2.75
C LEU A 178 8.86 13.35 3.53
N GLN A 179 7.92 14.27 3.78
CA GLN A 179 8.17 15.51 4.53
C GLN A 179 7.89 15.37 6.03
N HIS A 180 7.33 14.24 6.46
CA HIS A 180 6.94 14.05 7.85
C HIS A 180 8.17 13.83 8.75
N PRO A 181 8.25 14.47 9.94
CA PRO A 181 9.40 14.33 10.84
C PRO A 181 9.67 12.89 11.30
N ASN A 182 8.62 12.05 11.39
CA ASN A 182 8.73 10.66 11.86
C ASN A 182 8.81 9.62 10.73
N VAL A 183 9.11 10.04 9.50
CA VAL A 183 9.19 9.11 8.35
C VAL A 183 10.31 8.08 8.56
N SER A 184 10.01 6.79 8.31
CA SER A 184 11.02 5.73 8.40
C SER A 184 11.77 5.54 7.09
N GLU A 185 12.96 4.94 7.19
CA GLU A 185 13.73 4.54 6.00
C GLU A 185 12.96 3.54 5.13
N THR A 186 12.14 2.67 5.76
CA THR A 186 11.25 1.74 5.06
C THR A 186 10.22 2.50 4.21
N ALA A 187 9.51 3.48 4.79
CA ALA A 187 8.53 4.30 4.08
C ALA A 187 9.15 5.03 2.88
N ILE A 188 10.36 5.57 3.07
CA ILE A 188 11.12 6.21 1.98
C ILE A 188 11.42 5.20 0.86
N ALA A 189 11.93 4.02 1.22
CA ALA A 189 12.29 2.99 0.26
C ALA A 189 11.08 2.43 -0.51
N ILE A 190 9.93 2.34 0.13
CA ILE A 190 8.66 1.98 -0.52
C ILE A 190 8.32 3.01 -1.60
N ILE A 191 8.35 4.30 -1.25
CA ILE A 191 8.04 5.39 -2.19
C ILE A 191 9.06 5.43 -3.32
N GLN A 192 10.35 5.22 -3.02
CA GLN A 192 11.41 5.09 -4.03
C GLN A 192 11.13 3.93 -4.98
N ALA A 193 10.77 2.76 -4.45
CA ALA A 193 10.46 1.57 -5.25
C ALA A 193 9.24 1.79 -6.15
N MET A 194 8.16 2.39 -5.64
CA MET A 194 6.98 2.75 -6.43
C MET A 194 7.32 3.72 -7.57
N ARG A 195 8.27 4.62 -7.34
CA ARG A 195 8.76 5.60 -8.33
C ARG A 195 9.88 5.04 -9.24
N GLY A 196 10.29 3.79 -9.05
CA GLY A 196 11.39 3.16 -9.79
C GLY A 196 12.77 3.80 -9.55
N GLN A 197 12.96 4.46 -8.41
CA GLN A 197 14.19 5.18 -8.06
C GLN A 197 15.25 4.24 -7.51
N ARG A 198 16.47 4.31 -8.05
CA ARG A 198 17.62 3.54 -7.58
C ARG A 198 18.21 4.08 -6.28
N GLY A 199 19.02 3.26 -5.63
CA GLY A 199 19.78 3.59 -4.43
C GLY A 199 19.17 3.04 -3.15
N ILE A 200 18.28 2.04 -3.23
CA ILE A 200 17.71 1.41 -2.03
C ILE A 200 18.80 0.53 -1.38
N PRO A 201 19.17 0.75 -0.11
CA PRO A 201 20.16 -0.08 0.58
C PRO A 201 19.73 -1.56 0.65
N SER A 202 20.69 -2.47 0.51
CA SER A 202 20.41 -3.93 0.53
C SER A 202 19.71 -4.38 1.81
N ALA A 203 20.06 -3.81 2.96
CA ALA A 203 19.42 -4.13 4.24
C ALA A 203 17.93 -3.76 4.26
N ILE A 204 17.54 -2.67 3.58
CA ILE A 204 16.14 -2.26 3.46
C ILE A 204 15.43 -3.12 2.40
N LEU A 205 16.11 -3.45 1.28
CA LEU A 205 15.56 -4.42 0.32
C LEU A 205 15.22 -5.75 0.98
N ASP A 206 16.06 -6.24 1.89
CA ASP A 206 15.77 -7.44 2.70
C ASP A 206 14.52 -7.30 3.56
N GLN A 207 14.26 -6.13 4.14
CA GLN A 207 13.02 -5.86 4.88
C GLN A 207 11.81 -5.83 3.94
N LEU A 208 11.91 -5.14 2.81
CA LEU A 208 10.80 -5.00 1.85
C LEU A 208 10.42 -6.34 1.21
N VAL A 209 11.39 -7.21 0.95
CA VAL A 209 11.18 -8.57 0.42
C VAL A 209 10.42 -9.45 1.41
N ASN A 210 10.64 -9.25 2.71
CA ASN A 210 9.96 -9.99 3.78
C ASN A 210 8.79 -9.20 4.38
N HIS A 211 8.34 -8.13 3.71
CA HIS A 211 7.28 -7.30 4.22
C HIS A 211 5.96 -8.08 4.31
N GLN A 212 5.21 -7.88 5.39
CA GLN A 212 3.96 -8.63 5.63
C GLN A 212 2.90 -8.37 4.55
N HIS A 213 2.92 -7.17 3.97
CA HIS A 213 1.95 -6.74 2.99
C HIS A 213 2.36 -7.13 1.55
N HIS A 214 1.51 -7.90 0.86
CA HIS A 214 1.74 -8.42 -0.50
C HIS A 214 2.11 -7.33 -1.52
N TYR A 215 1.36 -6.22 -1.54
CA TYR A 215 1.59 -5.13 -2.50
C TYR A 215 3.01 -4.55 -2.44
N VAL A 216 3.65 -4.55 -1.27
CA VAL A 216 5.01 -4.03 -1.08
C VAL A 216 6.02 -4.91 -1.81
N ARG A 217 5.88 -6.22 -1.58
CA ARG A 217 6.67 -7.24 -2.26
C ARG A 217 6.42 -7.18 -3.78
N TYR A 218 5.18 -6.95 -4.20
CA TYR A 218 4.81 -6.73 -5.60
C TYR A 218 5.48 -5.48 -6.23
N VAL A 219 5.48 -4.34 -5.53
CA VAL A 219 6.09 -3.10 -6.02
C VAL A 219 7.58 -3.27 -6.25
N ILE A 220 8.29 -3.91 -5.32
CA ILE A 220 9.73 -4.09 -5.44
C ILE A 220 10.11 -5.16 -6.47
N LEU A 221 9.19 -6.01 -6.95
CA LEU A 221 9.49 -7.13 -7.86
C LEU A 221 10.35 -6.72 -9.05
N ALA A 222 10.05 -5.59 -9.68
CA ALA A 222 10.74 -5.09 -10.87
C ALA A 222 11.93 -4.17 -10.53
N HIS A 223 12.22 -3.95 -9.25
CA HIS A 223 13.19 -2.96 -8.84
C HIS A 223 14.62 -3.31 -9.30
N PRO A 224 15.35 -2.38 -9.95
CA PRO A 224 16.66 -2.65 -10.55
C PRO A 224 17.74 -3.05 -9.53
N ASP A 225 17.59 -2.65 -8.26
CA ASP A 225 18.61 -2.89 -7.22
C ASP A 225 18.49 -4.27 -6.55
N LEU A 226 17.50 -5.10 -6.94
CA LEU A 226 17.34 -6.43 -6.37
C LEU A 226 18.48 -7.38 -6.82
N ALA A 227 19.27 -7.84 -5.85
CA ALA A 227 20.21 -8.94 -6.02
C ALA A 227 19.49 -10.31 -6.19
N PRO A 228 20.15 -11.33 -6.78
CA PRO A 228 19.57 -12.67 -6.98
C PRO A 228 19.06 -13.34 -5.70
N GLU A 229 19.68 -13.09 -4.55
CA GLU A 229 19.24 -13.62 -3.25
C GLU A 229 17.87 -13.07 -2.81
N HIS A 230 17.58 -11.80 -3.11
CA HIS A 230 16.26 -11.21 -2.88
C HIS A 230 15.21 -11.84 -3.78
N LEU A 231 15.55 -12.09 -5.04
CA LEU A 231 14.66 -12.78 -5.99
C LEU A 231 14.33 -14.21 -5.55
N LEU A 232 15.29 -14.91 -4.93
CA LEU A 232 15.04 -16.23 -4.35
C LEU A 232 14.05 -16.19 -3.19
N LYS A 233 14.14 -15.17 -2.32
CA LYS A 233 13.17 -14.96 -1.25
C LYS A 233 11.78 -14.63 -1.80
N LEU A 234 11.69 -13.76 -2.81
CA LEU A 234 10.41 -13.44 -3.47
C LEU A 234 9.82 -14.66 -4.20
N ALA A 235 10.66 -15.56 -4.70
CA ALA A 235 10.23 -16.85 -5.27
C ALA A 235 9.66 -17.84 -4.25
N GLU A 236 9.68 -17.55 -2.95
CA GLU A 236 8.93 -18.32 -1.95
C GLU A 236 7.46 -17.87 -1.86
N ASP A 237 7.14 -16.66 -2.34
CA ASP A 237 5.80 -16.10 -2.29
C ASP A 237 4.99 -16.50 -3.52
N THR A 238 4.11 -17.48 -3.32
CA THR A 238 3.29 -18.09 -4.39
C THR A 238 2.34 -17.11 -5.06
N GLU A 239 1.94 -16.05 -4.36
CA GLU A 239 1.04 -15.03 -4.91
C GLU A 239 1.74 -14.16 -5.95
N LEU A 240 3.07 -14.00 -5.85
CA LEU A 240 3.86 -13.12 -6.73
C LEU A 240 4.42 -13.83 -7.96
N TYR A 241 4.17 -15.13 -8.15
CA TYR A 241 4.82 -15.88 -9.23
C TYR A 241 4.53 -15.26 -10.59
N TRP A 242 3.27 -14.99 -10.89
CA TRP A 242 2.90 -14.40 -12.19
C TRP A 242 3.54 -13.04 -12.41
N ASP A 243 3.54 -12.20 -11.39
CA ASP A 243 4.09 -10.85 -11.48
C ASP A 243 5.61 -10.85 -11.61
N LEU A 244 6.28 -11.78 -10.92
CA LEU A 244 7.73 -11.95 -10.98
C LEU A 244 8.16 -12.42 -12.38
N LEU A 245 7.37 -13.30 -12.98
CA LEU A 245 7.59 -13.80 -14.34
C LEU A 245 7.25 -12.74 -15.40
N ASP A 246 6.14 -12.02 -15.26
CA ASP A 246 5.69 -11.01 -16.22
C ASP A 246 6.58 -9.75 -16.21
N ARG A 247 6.93 -9.25 -15.02
CA ARG A 247 7.67 -7.98 -14.87
C ARG A 247 9.18 -8.09 -15.08
N ARG A 248 9.73 -9.30 -15.22
CA ARG A 248 11.17 -9.52 -15.48
C ARG A 248 11.41 -10.34 -16.74
N GLU A 249 11.98 -9.68 -17.73
CA GLU A 249 12.37 -10.31 -19.00
C GLU A 249 13.41 -11.43 -18.83
N THR A 250 14.28 -11.30 -17.82
CA THR A 250 15.31 -12.31 -17.50
C THR A 250 15.38 -12.57 -16.00
N LEU A 251 15.38 -13.86 -15.64
CA LEU A 251 15.54 -14.34 -14.27
C LEU A 251 16.74 -15.28 -14.16
N PRO A 252 17.49 -15.27 -13.05
CA PRO A 252 18.52 -16.26 -12.79
C PRO A 252 17.94 -17.68 -12.80
N THR A 253 18.66 -18.65 -13.36
CA THR A 253 18.21 -20.06 -13.45
C THR A 253 17.81 -20.62 -12.08
N LEU A 254 18.57 -20.30 -11.03
CA LEU A 254 18.29 -20.75 -9.67
C LEU A 254 16.92 -20.25 -9.14
N VAL A 255 16.50 -19.05 -9.53
CA VAL A 255 15.19 -18.48 -9.15
C VAL A 255 14.07 -19.19 -9.91
N ILE A 256 14.27 -19.42 -11.22
CA ILE A 256 13.32 -20.17 -12.06
C ILE A 256 13.12 -21.59 -11.51
N ASP A 257 14.22 -22.26 -11.17
CA ASP A 257 14.20 -23.61 -10.62
C ASP A 257 13.46 -23.66 -9.28
N ARG A 258 13.63 -22.62 -8.43
CA ARG A 258 12.94 -22.52 -7.15
C ARG A 258 11.43 -22.31 -7.29
N ILE A 259 11.00 -21.42 -8.19
CA ILE A 259 9.57 -21.19 -8.48
C ILE A 259 8.94 -22.49 -9.00
N ALA A 260 9.61 -23.18 -9.92
CA ALA A 260 9.16 -24.47 -10.44
C ALA A 260 9.05 -25.54 -9.35
N GLU A 261 10.05 -25.67 -8.47
CA GLU A 261 10.03 -26.61 -7.34
C GLU A 261 8.82 -26.35 -6.42
N LYS A 262 8.59 -25.09 -6.03
CA LYS A 262 7.47 -24.73 -5.15
C LYS A 262 6.12 -24.90 -5.82
N THR A 263 6.00 -24.50 -7.09
CA THR A 263 4.79 -24.73 -7.90
C THR A 263 4.46 -26.22 -7.95
N PHE A 264 5.48 -27.09 -8.06
CA PHE A 264 5.30 -28.55 -8.04
C PHE A 264 4.84 -29.08 -6.67
N GLN A 265 5.37 -28.55 -5.55
CA GLN A 265 4.91 -28.94 -4.21
C GLN A 265 3.41 -28.63 -4.00
N ILE A 266 2.93 -27.49 -4.52
CA ILE A 266 1.51 -27.12 -4.49
C ILE A 266 0.66 -28.10 -5.31
N LEU A 267 1.13 -28.47 -6.49
CA LEU A 267 0.47 -29.43 -7.39
C LEU A 267 0.36 -30.85 -6.82
N MET A 268 1.34 -31.28 -6.02
CA MET A 268 1.34 -32.59 -5.36
C MET A 268 0.47 -32.64 -4.09
N SER A 269 -0.10 -31.50 -3.68
CA SER A 269 -1.07 -31.41 -2.58
C SER A 269 -2.48 -31.71 -3.10
N PRO A 270 -3.40 -32.26 -2.29
CA PRO A 270 -4.72 -32.76 -2.74
C PRO A 270 -5.75 -31.68 -3.17
N ALA A 271 -5.31 -30.47 -3.56
CA ALA A 271 -6.17 -29.33 -3.88
C ALA A 271 -6.25 -29.03 -5.40
N PRO A 272 -7.35 -28.40 -5.89
CA PRO A 272 -7.68 -28.34 -7.32
C PRO A 272 -7.05 -27.12 -8.04
N ALA A 273 -5.77 -26.82 -7.81
CA ALA A 273 -5.09 -25.67 -8.44
C ALA A 273 -4.33 -26.02 -9.74
N LEU A 274 -4.85 -26.97 -10.53
CA LEU A 274 -4.13 -27.57 -11.67
C LEU A 274 -3.81 -26.54 -12.78
N HIS A 275 -4.75 -25.65 -13.11
CA HIS A 275 -4.62 -24.74 -14.26
C HIS A 275 -3.62 -23.60 -14.04
N ALA A 276 -3.63 -22.95 -12.87
CA ALA A 276 -2.70 -21.86 -12.59
C ALA A 276 -1.26 -22.36 -12.55
N ALA A 277 -1.03 -23.51 -11.92
CA ALA A 277 0.28 -24.13 -11.84
C ALA A 277 0.75 -24.69 -13.20
N GLU A 278 -0.14 -25.26 -14.02
CA GLU A 278 0.18 -25.66 -15.40
C GLU A 278 0.61 -24.46 -16.24
N MET A 279 -0.09 -23.33 -16.12
CA MET A 279 0.26 -22.10 -16.82
C MET A 279 1.65 -21.58 -16.39
N ILE A 280 2.00 -21.62 -15.10
CA ILE A 280 3.33 -21.23 -14.60
C ILE A 280 4.41 -22.15 -15.17
N VAL A 281 4.15 -23.46 -15.18
CA VAL A 281 5.07 -24.46 -15.75
C VAL A 281 5.27 -24.25 -17.26
N LEU A 282 4.20 -23.92 -18.00
CA LEU A 282 4.25 -23.60 -19.42
C LEU A 282 5.04 -22.32 -19.70
N TRP A 283 4.88 -21.30 -18.85
CA TRP A 283 5.68 -20.08 -18.92
C TRP A 283 7.17 -20.40 -18.70
N ILE A 284 7.48 -21.14 -17.63
CA ILE A 284 8.87 -21.53 -17.29
C ILE A 284 9.51 -22.32 -18.44
N ALA A 285 8.77 -23.20 -19.11
CA ALA A 285 9.24 -24.01 -20.24
C ALA A 285 9.57 -23.20 -21.52
N ARG A 286 9.08 -21.96 -21.63
CA ARG A 286 9.42 -21.03 -22.73
C ARG A 286 10.86 -20.49 -22.62
N HIS A 287 11.42 -20.43 -21.41
CA HIS A 287 12.74 -19.85 -21.18
C HIS A 287 13.84 -20.87 -21.48
N ARG A 288 14.96 -20.41 -22.08
CA ARG A 288 16.03 -21.31 -22.58
C ARG A 288 16.73 -22.12 -21.50
N ASN A 289 16.62 -21.74 -20.23
CA ASN A 289 17.36 -22.34 -19.11
C ASN A 289 16.48 -23.19 -18.18
N THR A 290 15.29 -23.60 -18.59
CA THR A 290 14.43 -24.46 -17.76
C THR A 290 15.12 -25.79 -17.41
N SER A 291 15.15 -26.16 -16.13
CA SER A 291 15.62 -27.49 -15.73
C SER A 291 14.70 -28.59 -16.27
N ILE A 292 15.24 -29.40 -17.19
CA ILE A 292 14.54 -30.56 -17.74
C ILE A 292 14.21 -31.57 -16.62
N ALA A 293 14.99 -31.59 -15.53
CA ALA A 293 14.73 -32.44 -14.36
C ALA A 293 13.45 -32.02 -13.61
N LEU A 294 13.14 -30.73 -13.55
CA LEU A 294 11.90 -30.23 -12.93
C LEU A 294 10.68 -30.59 -13.78
N LEU A 295 10.79 -30.44 -15.11
CA LEU A 295 9.73 -30.85 -16.03
C LEU A 295 9.51 -32.38 -16.02
N GLN A 296 10.55 -33.17 -15.77
CA GLN A 296 10.42 -34.62 -15.54
C GLN A 296 9.71 -34.92 -14.23
N ALA A 297 10.05 -34.24 -13.13
CA ALA A 297 9.36 -34.42 -11.85
C ALA A 297 7.86 -34.12 -11.99
N PHE A 298 7.51 -33.01 -12.65
CA PHE A 298 6.12 -32.63 -12.95
C PHE A 298 5.35 -33.74 -13.67
N ALA A 299 5.98 -34.36 -14.66
CA ALA A 299 5.32 -35.41 -15.42
C ALA A 299 5.15 -36.72 -14.65
N SER A 300 5.80 -36.95 -13.50
CA SER A 300 5.79 -38.27 -12.85
C SER A 300 4.45 -38.63 -12.21
N ASN A 301 3.99 -39.86 -12.46
CA ASN A 301 2.75 -40.43 -11.88
C ASN A 301 1.46 -39.63 -12.17
N GLN A 302 1.44 -38.93 -13.29
CA GLN A 302 0.27 -38.17 -13.74
C GLN A 302 -0.68 -39.05 -14.56
N PRO A 303 -1.96 -38.66 -14.74
CA PRO A 303 -2.87 -39.33 -15.66
C PRO A 303 -2.39 -39.29 -17.12
N ASP A 304 -2.68 -40.34 -17.89
CA ASP A 304 -2.27 -40.50 -19.31
C ASP A 304 -2.62 -39.29 -20.20
N TYR A 305 -3.78 -38.67 -19.97
CA TYR A 305 -4.23 -37.53 -20.78
C TYR A 305 -3.34 -36.29 -20.62
N LEU A 306 -2.70 -36.11 -19.45
CA LEU A 306 -1.79 -34.99 -19.22
C LEU A 306 -0.48 -35.19 -20.00
N TYR A 307 0.10 -36.39 -20.01
CA TYR A 307 1.28 -36.65 -20.85
C TYR A 307 1.00 -36.43 -22.33
N GLN A 308 -0.21 -36.76 -22.79
CA GLN A 308 -0.61 -36.48 -24.16
C GLN A 308 -0.70 -34.97 -24.41
N HIS A 309 -1.39 -34.22 -23.55
CA HIS A 309 -1.49 -32.77 -23.64
C HIS A 309 -0.11 -32.10 -23.64
N TRP A 310 0.80 -32.58 -22.78
CA TRP A 310 2.16 -32.08 -22.66
C TRP A 310 3.06 -32.44 -23.83
N GLY A 311 2.91 -33.64 -24.38
CA GLY A 311 3.61 -34.07 -25.59
C GLY A 311 3.21 -33.30 -26.85
N GLU A 312 2.09 -32.57 -26.82
CA GLU A 312 1.57 -31.77 -27.93
C GLU A 312 1.94 -30.28 -27.83
N GLN A 313 2.57 -29.86 -26.73
CA GLN A 313 2.95 -28.47 -26.52
C GLN A 313 3.97 -27.98 -27.56
N GLN A 314 3.90 -26.69 -27.86
CA GLN A 314 4.80 -26.03 -28.82
C GLN A 314 6.27 -26.00 -28.36
N PHE A 315 6.52 -26.15 -27.05
CA PHE A 315 7.85 -26.01 -26.45
C PHE A 315 8.62 -27.34 -26.46
N GLN A 316 9.80 -27.35 -27.09
CA GLN A 316 10.61 -28.57 -27.24
C GLN A 316 11.11 -29.14 -25.90
N ASN A 317 11.43 -28.29 -24.92
CA ASN A 317 11.96 -28.68 -23.61
C ASN A 317 10.94 -29.53 -22.85
N PHE A 318 9.65 -29.19 -23.00
CA PHE A 318 8.55 -29.89 -22.37
C PHE A 318 8.33 -31.27 -22.97
N ARG A 319 8.33 -31.36 -24.31
CA ARG A 319 8.27 -32.64 -25.02
C ARG A 319 9.49 -33.52 -24.74
N ALA A 320 10.67 -32.92 -24.58
CA ALA A 320 11.88 -33.64 -24.17
C ALA A 320 11.75 -34.17 -22.73
N ALA A 321 11.19 -33.41 -21.81
CA ALA A 321 10.96 -33.84 -20.44
C ALA A 321 9.94 -34.98 -20.35
N VAL A 322 8.82 -34.88 -21.07
CA VAL A 322 7.84 -35.97 -21.23
C VAL A 322 8.52 -37.20 -21.82
N ALA A 323 9.38 -37.05 -22.82
CA ALA A 323 10.11 -38.18 -23.40
C ALA A 323 11.12 -38.84 -22.44
N ARG A 324 11.69 -38.09 -21.49
CA ARG A 324 12.65 -38.60 -20.48
C ARG A 324 11.97 -39.19 -19.24
N ASN A 325 10.69 -38.91 -19.02
CA ASN A 325 9.98 -39.38 -17.84
C ASN A 325 9.68 -40.89 -17.93
N SER A 326 10.00 -41.64 -16.87
CA SER A 326 9.86 -43.10 -16.79
C SER A 326 8.42 -43.59 -16.80
N SER A 327 7.47 -42.76 -16.38
CA SER A 327 6.04 -43.05 -16.29
C SER A 327 5.25 -42.65 -17.55
N THR A 328 5.88 -41.97 -18.52
CA THR A 328 5.22 -41.52 -19.76
C THR A 328 4.63 -42.70 -20.56
N PRO A 329 3.35 -42.71 -20.92
CA PRO A 329 2.75 -43.83 -21.64
C PRO A 329 3.44 -44.12 -22.98
N THR A 330 3.53 -45.41 -23.34
CA THR A 330 4.23 -45.87 -24.55
C THR A 330 3.64 -45.26 -25.83
N PHE A 331 2.33 -44.98 -25.86
CA PHE A 331 1.69 -44.34 -27.01
C PHE A 331 2.14 -42.88 -27.20
N VAL A 332 2.36 -42.14 -26.10
CA VAL A 332 2.91 -40.78 -26.12
C VAL A 332 4.36 -40.80 -26.59
N LEU A 333 5.19 -41.71 -26.08
CA LEU A 333 6.58 -41.87 -26.53
C LEU A 333 6.68 -42.22 -28.03
N ARG A 334 5.76 -43.03 -28.56
CA ARG A 334 5.68 -43.32 -30.00
C ARG A 334 5.40 -42.06 -30.81
N LYS A 335 4.50 -41.20 -30.34
CA LYS A 335 4.20 -39.91 -30.99
C LYS A 335 5.43 -38.98 -30.96
N LEU A 336 6.08 -38.86 -29.81
CA LEU A 336 7.29 -38.04 -29.63
C LEU A 336 8.52 -38.56 -30.40
N SER A 337 8.60 -39.86 -30.67
CA SER A 337 9.67 -40.44 -31.52
C SER A 337 9.69 -39.90 -32.96
N ARG A 338 8.59 -39.25 -33.38
CA ARG A 338 8.39 -38.60 -34.68
C ARG A 338 8.36 -37.06 -34.58
N ASP A 339 8.70 -36.49 -33.42
CA ASP A 339 8.70 -35.05 -33.21
C ASP A 339 9.59 -34.30 -34.22
N LEU A 340 9.29 -33.03 -34.49
CA LEU A 340 10.06 -32.21 -35.42
C LEU A 340 11.49 -31.94 -34.91
N LYS A 341 11.70 -31.92 -33.60
CA LYS A 341 13.00 -31.64 -32.96
C LYS A 341 13.79 -32.92 -32.72
N ALA A 342 15.05 -32.93 -33.14
CA ALA A 342 15.93 -34.10 -33.06
C ALA A 342 16.12 -34.59 -31.62
N GLU A 343 16.39 -33.67 -30.69
CA GLU A 343 16.59 -33.99 -29.28
C GLU A 343 15.39 -34.76 -28.68
N VAL A 344 14.16 -34.31 -28.94
CA VAL A 344 12.94 -34.96 -28.46
C VAL A 344 12.78 -36.35 -29.06
N ARG A 345 12.98 -36.49 -30.39
CA ARG A 345 12.88 -37.78 -31.08
C ARG A 345 13.86 -38.80 -30.53
N ASP A 346 15.12 -38.40 -30.38
CA ASP A 346 16.20 -39.31 -30.01
C ASP A 346 16.05 -39.75 -28.56
N THR A 347 15.62 -38.81 -27.70
CA THR A 347 15.21 -39.10 -26.33
C THR A 347 14.07 -40.12 -26.27
N ALA A 348 12.98 -39.89 -26.99
CA ALA A 348 11.82 -40.77 -26.98
C ALA A 348 12.14 -42.17 -27.55
N LYS A 349 12.97 -42.25 -28.59
CA LYS A 349 13.46 -43.53 -29.14
C LYS A 349 14.31 -44.28 -28.13
N THR A 350 15.14 -43.56 -27.38
CA THR A 350 15.98 -44.17 -26.33
C THR A 350 15.12 -44.73 -25.21
N ALA A 351 14.13 -43.97 -24.74
CA ALA A 351 13.16 -44.44 -23.73
C ALA A 351 12.33 -45.64 -24.20
N LEU A 352 11.91 -45.67 -25.48
CA LEU A 352 11.21 -46.83 -26.06
C LEU A 352 12.10 -48.08 -26.15
N ARG A 353 13.40 -47.91 -26.43
CA ARG A 353 14.36 -49.02 -26.50
C ARG A 353 14.66 -49.58 -25.11
N SER A 354 14.85 -48.74 -24.10
CA SER A 354 15.10 -49.19 -22.74
C SER A 354 13.92 -49.99 -22.18
N ARG A 355 12.68 -49.59 -22.45
CA ARG A 355 11.48 -50.36 -22.04
C ARG A 355 11.36 -51.72 -22.71
N LYS A 356 11.67 -51.80 -24.00
CA LYS A 356 11.68 -53.08 -24.72
C LYS A 356 12.71 -54.06 -24.15
N LEU A 357 13.82 -53.55 -23.60
CA LEU A 357 14.87 -54.36 -22.98
C LEU A 357 14.53 -54.78 -21.53
N SER A 358 13.63 -54.06 -20.84
CA SER A 358 13.15 -54.43 -19.50
C SER A 358 11.95 -55.37 -19.52
N GLU A 359 11.21 -55.43 -20.64
CA GLU A 359 10.07 -56.34 -20.85
C GLU A 359 10.47 -57.68 -21.48
N SER A 360 11.72 -57.82 -21.93
CA SER A 360 12.35 -59.03 -22.47
C SER A 360 13.23 -59.71 -21.44
#